data_AF-A0A6C0HBS3-F1
#
_entry.id   AF-A0A6C0HBS3-F1
#
_cell.length_a   1.000
_cell.length_b   1.000
_cell.length_c   1.000
_cell.angle_alpha   90.00
_cell.angle_beta   90.00
_cell.angle_gamma   90.00
#
_symmetry.space_group_name_H-M   'P 1'
#
loop_
_entity.id
_entity.type
_entity.pdbx_description
1 polymer ?
#
loop_
_entity_poly.entity_id
_entity_poly.type
_entity_poly.pdbx_seq_one_letter_code
_entity_poly.pdbx_strand_id
1 'polypeptide(L)'
;MATLSEDIIKYIIDFCDIPTLFSLCCTNKELRTFINNKDWKQIWLKIIPHKKTAVSEFEKKTITTSDAEYKDIVRLAGFTGCMLCKKQNIRKVWWQFKIRSCTECLYERTIGEWEFEDKIPKHTYAELPYTTKQMYNKYYKNYTIKFYWKTEIDKILLLYPPSPPPIPPQTPLPVSPKKEKIKKIPTTQEIENQKNRKKDINNICELNDILLSDAVLYSETYNKNIKISSKLQKKHFIESKLPEIKKEIVEKKEEIRLREIKIEEQRLENIRLTEEFNERIKIQKELYLMTKEDKRKKIANVMRNNPNNQIVSNKINKCELCSNNRLFCIQGLYDHKRDAHGIV
;
A
#
# COMPACT_ATOMS: atom_id res chain seq x y z
N MET A 1 7.97 6.25 34.67
CA MET A 1 7.55 6.21 33.25
C MET A 1 8.36 7.28 32.54
N ALA A 2 9.01 6.94 31.43
CA ALA A 2 9.84 7.91 30.70
C ALA A 2 8.92 8.84 29.90
N THR A 3 8.97 10.14 30.22
CA THR A 3 8.24 11.17 29.48
C THR A 3 8.91 11.41 28.14
N LEU A 4 8.17 11.27 27.03
CA LEU A 4 8.70 11.59 25.70
C LEU A 4 8.88 13.11 25.57
N SER A 5 10.06 13.56 25.13
CA SER A 5 10.27 14.99 24.84
C SER A 5 9.45 15.43 23.63
N GLU A 6 9.06 16.71 23.58
CA GLU A 6 8.26 17.27 22.48
C GLU A 6 8.92 17.07 21.11
N ASP A 7 10.25 17.11 21.05
CA ASP A 7 11.03 16.88 19.83
C ASP A 7 10.93 15.42 19.33
N ILE A 8 10.94 14.45 20.25
CA ILE A 8 10.78 13.03 19.90
C ILE A 8 9.35 12.79 19.39
N ILE A 9 8.35 13.38 20.03
CA ILE A 9 6.96 13.27 19.60
C ILE A 9 6.76 13.90 18.21
N LYS A 10 7.39 15.04 17.95
CA LYS A 10 7.40 15.69 16.63
C LYS A 10 8.05 14.79 15.58
N TYR A 11 9.20 14.18 15.89
CA TYR A 11 9.88 13.23 15.00
C TYR A 11 9.02 11.98 14.71
N ILE A 12 8.33 11.47 15.73
CA ILE A 12 7.38 10.36 15.57
C ILE A 12 6.26 10.76 14.60
N ILE A 13 5.68 11.97 14.72
CA ILE A 13 4.62 12.44 13.81
C ILE A 13 5.14 12.65 12.39
N ASP A 14 6.37 13.17 12.24
CA ASP A 14 6.95 13.52 10.95
C ASP A 14 7.40 12.27 10.15
N PHE A 15 7.75 11.17 10.82
CA PHE A 15 8.28 9.94 10.19
C PHE A 15 7.40 8.69 10.32
N CYS A 16 6.47 8.64 11.26
CA CYS A 16 5.55 7.51 11.38
C CYS A 16 4.35 7.71 10.47
N ASP A 17 3.97 6.65 9.77
CA ASP A 17 2.66 6.63 9.16
C ASP A 17 1.57 6.67 10.25
N ILE A 18 0.40 7.19 9.90
CA ILE A 18 -0.69 7.35 10.87
C ILE A 18 -1.12 6.03 11.56
N PRO A 19 -1.07 4.85 10.90
CA PRO A 19 -1.22 3.56 11.57
C PRO A 19 -0.23 3.34 12.72
N THR A 20 1.06 3.58 12.48
CA THR A 20 2.12 3.47 13.51
C THR A 20 1.90 4.49 14.61
N LEU A 21 1.52 5.73 14.26
CA LEU A 21 1.19 6.79 15.20
C LEU A 21 0.06 6.37 16.16
N PHE A 22 -1.00 5.75 15.65
CA PHE A 22 -2.11 5.27 16.49
C PHE A 22 -1.75 4.03 17.30
N SER A 23 -0.95 3.11 16.75
CA SER A 23 -0.42 1.96 17.51
C SER A 23 0.41 2.45 18.70
N LEU A 24 1.21 3.50 18.50
CA LEU A 24 1.95 4.17 19.57
C LEU A 24 1.02 4.90 20.55
N CYS A 25 -0.08 5.52 20.11
CA CYS A 25 -1.08 6.09 21.04
C CYS A 25 -1.80 5.02 21.89
N CYS A 26 -1.96 3.80 21.39
CA CYS A 26 -2.56 2.72 22.15
C CYS A 26 -1.64 2.22 23.27
N THR A 27 -0.32 2.27 23.05
CA THR A 27 0.69 1.80 24.00
C THR A 27 1.22 2.91 24.91
N ASN A 28 1.18 4.18 24.48
CA ASN A 28 1.68 5.33 25.22
C ASN A 28 0.56 6.35 25.52
N LYS A 29 0.18 6.43 26.80
CA LYS A 29 -0.86 7.37 27.28
C LYS A 29 -0.48 8.84 27.08
N GLU A 30 0.78 9.21 27.23
CA GLU A 30 1.22 10.61 27.06
C GLU A 30 1.14 11.04 25.60
N LEU A 31 1.58 10.18 24.67
CA LEU A 31 1.44 10.43 23.24
C LEU A 31 -0.04 10.54 22.83
N ARG A 32 -0.91 9.71 23.40
CA ARG A 32 -2.36 9.78 23.19
C ARG A 32 -2.95 11.10 23.70
N THR A 33 -2.58 11.54 24.90
CA THR A 33 -3.05 12.81 25.48
C THR A 33 -2.53 13.98 24.67
N PHE A 34 -1.26 13.95 24.26
CA PHE A 34 -0.64 14.97 23.41
C PHE A 34 -1.37 15.10 22.07
N ILE A 35 -1.58 14.00 21.35
CA ILE A 35 -2.27 14.02 20.04
C ILE A 35 -3.75 14.42 20.18
N ASN A 36 -4.42 14.03 21.26
CA ASN A 36 -5.80 14.44 21.50
C ASN A 36 -5.94 15.92 21.83
N ASN A 37 -4.90 16.54 22.41
CA ASN A 37 -4.88 17.95 22.79
C ASN A 37 -4.26 18.87 21.72
N LYS A 38 -3.74 18.32 20.61
CA LYS A 38 -3.15 19.11 19.52
C LYS A 38 -4.18 19.44 18.44
N ASP A 39 -3.87 20.51 17.72
CA ASP A 39 -4.58 20.93 16.52
C ASP A 39 -4.35 19.92 15.37
N TRP A 40 -5.38 19.15 15.04
CA TRP A 40 -5.35 18.15 13.98
C TRP A 40 -5.10 18.77 12.60
N LYS A 41 -5.39 20.07 12.42
CA LYS A 41 -5.08 20.83 11.20
C LYS A 41 -3.57 20.93 10.99
N GLN A 42 -2.82 21.22 12.03
CA GLN A 42 -1.35 21.29 11.98
C GLN A 42 -0.73 19.91 11.70
N ILE A 43 -1.27 18.85 12.32
CA ILE A 43 -0.83 17.47 12.06
C ILE A 43 -1.08 17.11 10.58
N TRP A 44 -2.26 17.45 10.07
CA TRP A 44 -2.62 17.18 8.68
C TRP A 44 -1.72 17.93 7.69
N LEU A 45 -1.46 19.21 7.90
CA LEU A 45 -0.59 20.04 7.05
C LEU A 45 0.81 19.46 6.87
N LYS A 46 1.34 18.76 7.88
CA LYS A 46 2.63 18.09 7.81
C LYS A 46 2.60 16.77 7.02
N ILE A 47 1.47 16.07 7.01
CA ILE A 47 1.32 14.76 6.35
C ILE A 47 0.96 14.90 4.86
N ILE A 48 0.23 15.97 4.50
CA ILE A 48 -0.26 16.25 3.15
C ILE A 48 0.82 16.11 2.05
N PRO A 49 2.03 16.70 2.17
CA PRO A 49 3.03 16.69 1.09
C PRO A 49 3.41 15.27 0.63
N HIS A 50 3.28 14.29 1.52
CA HIS A 50 3.71 12.92 1.30
C HIS A 50 2.59 11.98 0.84
N LYS A 51 1.32 12.42 0.85
CA LYS A 51 0.15 11.55 0.57
C LYS A 51 -0.90 12.20 -0.34
N LYS A 52 -0.56 12.39 -1.62
CA LYS A 52 -1.46 12.94 -2.66
C LYS A 52 -2.86 12.30 -2.69
N THR A 53 -2.98 11.00 -2.46
CA THR A 53 -4.28 10.31 -2.46
C THR A 53 -5.11 10.61 -1.20
N ALA A 54 -4.46 10.87 -0.07
CA ALA A 54 -5.14 11.27 1.16
C ALA A 54 -5.78 12.66 1.00
N VAL A 55 -5.10 13.57 0.29
CA VAL A 55 -5.64 14.90 -0.09
C VAL A 55 -6.92 14.76 -0.90
N SER A 56 -6.92 13.91 -1.93
CA SER A 56 -8.11 13.70 -2.78
C SER A 56 -9.32 13.11 -2.02
N GLU A 57 -9.10 12.34 -0.96
CA GLU A 57 -10.20 11.86 -0.10
C GLU A 57 -10.66 12.93 0.89
N PHE A 58 -9.73 13.72 1.43
CA PHE A 58 -10.02 14.83 2.32
C PHE A 58 -10.86 15.91 1.62
N GLU A 59 -10.50 16.27 0.39
CA GLU A 59 -11.20 17.26 -0.44
C GLU A 59 -12.66 16.91 -0.73
N LYS A 60 -13.04 15.63 -0.70
CA LYS A 60 -14.42 15.19 -0.92
C LYS A 60 -15.38 15.59 0.21
N LYS A 61 -14.87 16.03 1.36
CA LYS A 61 -15.65 16.28 2.58
C LYS A 61 -15.48 17.70 3.14
N THR A 62 -14.82 18.61 2.42
CA THR A 62 -14.26 19.91 2.88
C THR A 62 -15.23 20.95 3.48
N ILE A 63 -16.48 20.60 3.75
CA ILE A 63 -17.34 21.42 4.59
C ILE A 63 -17.28 20.82 6.00
N THR A 64 -16.35 21.31 6.82
CA THR A 64 -16.23 20.91 8.24
C THR A 64 -16.80 22.00 9.12
N THR A 65 -17.67 21.60 10.05
CA THR A 65 -18.38 22.51 10.97
C THR A 65 -17.82 22.44 12.39
N SER A 66 -17.05 21.39 12.72
CA SER A 66 -16.45 21.21 14.05
C SER A 66 -15.08 20.53 14.03
N ASP A 67 -14.28 20.75 15.07
CA ASP A 67 -12.95 20.12 15.25
C ASP A 67 -13.02 18.58 15.36
N ALA A 68 -14.10 18.05 15.94
CA ALA A 68 -14.33 16.61 16.05
C ALA A 68 -14.51 15.96 14.66
N GLU A 69 -15.25 16.61 13.76
CA GLU A 69 -15.40 16.16 12.37
C GLU A 69 -14.08 16.22 11.61
N TYR A 70 -13.29 17.28 11.86
CA TYR A 70 -11.98 17.43 11.23
C TYR A 70 -11.04 16.27 11.60
N LYS A 71 -11.00 15.91 12.89
CA LYS A 71 -10.24 14.74 13.38
C LYS A 71 -10.67 13.44 12.70
N ASP A 72 -11.98 13.21 12.56
CA ASP A 72 -12.50 12.02 11.88
C ASP A 72 -12.09 12.00 10.40
N ILE A 73 -12.10 13.14 9.72
CA ILE A 73 -11.69 13.24 8.31
C ILE A 73 -10.20 12.98 8.15
N VAL A 74 -9.35 13.59 8.98
CA VAL A 74 -7.90 13.33 8.98
C VAL A 74 -7.63 11.86 9.26
N ARG A 75 -8.35 11.28 10.23
CA ARG A 75 -8.23 9.86 10.57
C ARG A 75 -8.70 8.96 9.43
N LEU A 76 -9.74 9.34 8.71
CA LEU A 76 -10.26 8.49 7.66
C LEU A 76 -9.50 8.66 6.36
N ALA A 77 -8.97 9.84 6.04
CA ALA A 77 -8.27 10.15 4.79
C ALA A 77 -6.76 9.86 4.85
N GLY A 78 -6.10 10.11 5.99
CA GLY A 78 -4.64 10.01 6.12
C GLY A 78 -4.08 8.59 6.31
N PHE A 79 -4.94 7.63 6.65
CA PHE A 79 -4.56 6.24 6.86
C PHE A 79 -4.47 5.47 5.54
N THR A 80 -3.96 4.24 5.59
CA THR A 80 -4.03 3.26 4.49
C THR A 80 -4.43 1.92 5.09
N GLY A 81 -5.17 1.13 4.30
CA GLY A 81 -5.61 -0.19 4.72
C GLY A 81 -7.03 -0.23 5.30
N CYS A 82 -7.58 -1.43 5.34
CA CYS A 82 -8.94 -1.70 5.82
C CYS A 82 -8.97 -1.64 7.35
N MET A 83 -9.87 -0.85 7.93
CA MET A 83 -10.02 -0.80 9.39
C MET A 83 -10.53 -2.12 9.99
N LEU A 84 -11.20 -2.94 9.17
CA LEU A 84 -11.84 -4.19 9.56
C LEU A 84 -10.89 -5.38 9.43
N CYS A 85 -10.49 -5.73 8.20
CA CYS A 85 -9.62 -6.90 7.95
C CYS A 85 -8.13 -6.58 7.92
N LYS A 86 -7.72 -5.33 8.15
CA LYS A 86 -6.32 -4.88 8.15
C LYS A 86 -5.55 -5.10 6.83
N LYS A 87 -6.20 -5.54 5.75
CA LYS A 87 -5.61 -5.57 4.40
C LYS A 87 -5.01 -4.20 4.08
N GLN A 88 -3.74 -4.19 3.69
CA GLN A 88 -3.01 -2.96 3.38
C GLN A 88 -3.53 -2.30 2.09
N ASN A 89 -3.08 -1.07 1.81
CA ASN A 89 -3.34 -0.35 0.55
C ASN A 89 -4.80 -0.01 0.22
N ILE A 90 -5.75 -0.20 1.13
CA ILE A 90 -7.13 0.27 0.94
C ILE A 90 -7.18 1.78 1.16
N ARG A 91 -7.64 2.48 0.12
CA ARG A 91 -7.74 3.96 0.10
C ARG A 91 -9.16 4.49 0.21
N LYS A 92 -10.15 3.67 -0.16
CA LYS A 92 -11.56 4.09 -0.21
C LYS A 92 -12.13 4.30 1.18
N VAL A 93 -12.68 5.50 1.41
CA VAL A 93 -13.42 5.85 2.61
C VAL A 93 -14.91 5.80 2.31
N TRP A 94 -15.66 5.15 3.19
CA TRP A 94 -17.12 5.13 3.19
C TRP A 94 -17.60 6.16 4.20
N TRP A 95 -17.65 7.41 3.76
CA TRP A 95 -17.92 8.58 4.58
C TRP A 95 -19.25 8.50 5.34
N GLN A 96 -20.25 7.87 4.74
CA GLN A 96 -21.57 7.69 5.35
C GLN A 96 -21.50 6.83 6.63
N PHE A 97 -20.58 5.87 6.68
CA PHE A 97 -20.38 5.00 7.84
C PHE A 97 -19.15 5.38 8.67
N LYS A 98 -18.49 6.51 8.33
CA LYS A 98 -17.23 6.95 8.95
C LYS A 98 -16.19 5.82 9.06
N ILE A 99 -16.06 5.01 8.01
CA ILE A 99 -15.17 3.85 8.00
C ILE A 99 -14.36 3.76 6.71
N ARG A 100 -13.11 3.29 6.83
CA ARG A 100 -12.29 2.88 5.70
C ARG A 100 -12.28 1.36 5.63
N SER A 101 -12.81 0.79 4.56
CA SER A 101 -12.90 -0.66 4.40
C SER A 101 -12.79 -1.09 2.95
N CYS A 102 -12.28 -2.31 2.73
CA CYS A 102 -12.40 -2.95 1.42
C CYS A 102 -13.88 -3.23 1.13
N THR A 103 -14.20 -3.39 -0.15
CA THR A 103 -15.56 -3.70 -0.62
C THR A 103 -16.12 -4.98 0.00
N GLU A 104 -15.31 -6.02 0.16
CA GLU A 104 -15.71 -7.29 0.81
C GLU A 104 -16.20 -7.05 2.24
N CYS A 105 -15.37 -6.43 3.08
CA CYS A 105 -15.73 -6.19 4.49
C CYS A 105 -16.88 -5.21 4.66
N LEU A 106 -17.08 -4.30 3.70
CA LEU A 106 -18.27 -3.46 3.67
C LEU A 106 -19.51 -4.32 3.43
N TYR A 107 -19.53 -5.13 2.37
CA TYR A 107 -20.70 -5.95 2.02
C TYR A 107 -21.05 -7.00 3.07
N GLU A 108 -20.07 -7.51 3.82
CA GLU A 108 -20.34 -8.38 4.97
C GLU A 108 -21.12 -7.68 6.10
N ARG A 109 -21.01 -6.36 6.19
CA ARG A 109 -21.55 -5.54 7.28
C ARG A 109 -22.67 -4.60 6.84
N THR A 110 -23.01 -4.60 5.56
CA THR A 110 -24.14 -3.84 5.05
C THR A 110 -25.22 -4.77 4.52
N ILE A 111 -26.45 -4.27 4.53
CA ILE A 111 -27.65 -4.97 4.04
C ILE A 111 -28.35 -4.09 3.01
N GLY A 112 -28.83 -4.67 1.92
CA GLY A 112 -29.57 -3.93 0.89
C GLY A 112 -30.98 -3.58 1.35
N GLU A 113 -31.48 -2.39 0.96
CA GLU A 113 -32.86 -1.92 1.29
C GLU A 113 -33.93 -2.97 0.96
N TRP A 114 -33.82 -3.60 -0.21
CA TRP A 114 -34.72 -4.66 -0.69
C TRP A 114 -34.81 -5.93 0.20
N GLU A 115 -33.89 -6.13 1.15
CA GLU A 115 -33.90 -7.30 2.05
C GLU A 115 -34.82 -7.12 3.27
N PHE A 116 -35.20 -5.87 3.57
CA PHE A 116 -35.94 -5.52 4.78
C PHE A 116 -37.03 -4.45 4.60
N GLU A 117 -37.12 -3.78 3.43
CA GLU A 117 -38.11 -2.72 3.17
C GLU A 117 -39.57 -3.19 3.30
N ASP A 118 -39.83 -4.50 3.18
CA ASP A 118 -41.13 -5.13 3.38
C ASP A 118 -41.50 -5.32 4.86
N LYS A 119 -40.50 -5.31 5.76
CA LYS A 119 -40.66 -5.59 7.19
C LYS A 119 -40.66 -4.33 8.04
N ILE A 120 -39.99 -3.28 7.59
CA ILE A 120 -39.77 -2.06 8.35
C ILE A 120 -40.41 -0.87 7.61
N PRO A 121 -41.22 -0.03 8.27
CA PRO A 121 -41.71 1.20 7.65
C PRO A 121 -40.55 2.11 7.23
N LYS A 122 -40.64 2.70 6.03
CA LYS A 122 -39.58 3.52 5.44
C LYS A 122 -39.11 4.68 6.34
N HIS A 123 -40.02 5.32 7.06
CA HIS A 123 -39.71 6.44 7.95
C HIS A 123 -38.78 6.04 9.10
N THR A 124 -38.79 4.77 9.52
CA THR A 124 -38.00 4.27 10.65
C THR A 124 -36.50 4.20 10.34
N TYR A 125 -36.13 3.99 9.07
CA TYR A 125 -34.72 3.85 8.66
C TYR A 125 -34.29 4.91 7.64
N ALA A 126 -35.17 5.86 7.29
CA ALA A 126 -34.89 6.89 6.28
C ALA A 126 -33.70 7.79 6.65
N GLU A 127 -33.50 8.05 7.95
CA GLU A 127 -32.44 8.93 8.46
C GLU A 127 -31.12 8.18 8.71
N LEU A 128 -31.12 6.85 8.64
CA LEU A 128 -29.90 6.07 8.83
C LEU A 128 -28.89 6.31 7.71
N PRO A 129 -27.58 6.30 8.02
CA PRO A 129 -26.55 6.42 6.99
C PRO A 129 -26.65 5.26 6.01
N TYR A 130 -26.54 5.57 4.72
CA TYR A 130 -26.52 4.57 3.65
C TYR A 130 -25.48 4.91 2.59
N THR A 131 -25.01 3.88 1.89
CA THR A 131 -24.24 4.06 0.65
C THR A 131 -25.04 3.57 -0.54
N THR A 132 -24.82 4.15 -1.71
CA THR A 132 -25.51 3.77 -2.94
C THR A 132 -24.59 3.00 -3.87
N LYS A 133 -25.15 2.03 -4.58
CA LYS A 133 -24.47 1.31 -5.66
C LYS A 133 -25.34 1.30 -6.89
N GLN A 134 -24.79 1.77 -8.00
CA GLN A 134 -25.41 1.58 -9.31
C GLN A 134 -25.22 0.12 -9.74
N MET A 135 -26.31 -0.51 -10.13
CA MET A 135 -26.36 -1.88 -10.63
C MET A 135 -27.07 -1.89 -11.98
N TYR A 136 -26.70 -2.86 -12.81
CA TYR A 136 -27.34 -3.09 -14.09
C TYR A 136 -28.06 -4.43 -14.07
N ASN A 137 -29.33 -4.42 -14.48
CA ASN A 137 -30.12 -5.61 -14.73
C ASN A 137 -30.75 -5.46 -16.12
N LYS A 138 -30.76 -6.54 -16.91
CA LYS A 138 -31.36 -6.55 -18.25
C LYS A 138 -32.81 -6.03 -18.26
N TYR A 139 -33.59 -6.34 -17.22
CA TYR A 139 -35.00 -5.96 -17.11
C TYR A 139 -35.19 -4.52 -16.61
N TYR A 140 -34.41 -4.10 -15.61
CA TYR A 140 -34.56 -2.81 -14.94
C TYR A 140 -33.57 -1.74 -15.42
N LYS A 141 -32.74 -2.06 -16.43
CA LYS A 141 -31.60 -1.24 -16.89
C LYS A 141 -30.69 -0.85 -15.71
N ASN A 142 -30.31 0.42 -15.63
CA ASN A 142 -29.52 0.97 -14.53
C ASN A 142 -30.45 1.33 -13.37
N TYR A 143 -30.20 0.77 -12.19
CA TYR A 143 -30.92 1.09 -10.96
C TYR A 143 -29.93 1.27 -9.82
N THR A 144 -30.35 1.98 -8.78
CA THR A 144 -29.49 2.28 -7.62
C THR A 144 -30.05 1.56 -6.40
N ILE A 145 -29.21 0.78 -5.73
CA ILE A 145 -29.55 0.13 -4.46
C ILE A 145 -28.90 0.90 -3.31
N LYS A 146 -29.67 1.15 -2.26
CA LYS A 146 -29.15 1.65 -0.97
C LYS A 146 -28.73 0.49 -0.08
N PHE A 147 -27.58 0.65 0.54
CA PHE A 147 -27.02 -0.29 1.51
C PHE A 147 -26.91 0.42 2.85
N TYR A 148 -27.48 -0.19 3.89
CA TYR A 148 -27.50 0.31 5.26
C TYR A 148 -26.57 -0.52 6.13
N TRP A 149 -26.16 -0.01 7.28
CA TRP A 149 -25.31 -0.77 8.20
C TRP A 149 -26.12 -1.86 8.91
N LYS A 150 -25.69 -3.12 8.76
CA LYS A 150 -26.49 -4.29 9.14
C LYS A 150 -26.88 -4.28 10.61
N THR A 151 -25.96 -3.94 11.51
CA THR A 151 -26.24 -3.93 12.96
C THR A 151 -27.24 -2.85 13.38
N GLU A 152 -27.43 -1.79 12.60
CA GLU A 152 -28.45 -0.78 12.88
C GLU A 152 -29.83 -1.27 12.43
N ILE A 153 -29.90 -1.89 11.26
CA ILE A 153 -31.13 -2.51 10.76
C ILE A 153 -31.56 -3.68 11.65
N ASP A 154 -30.62 -4.52 12.09
CA ASP A 154 -30.91 -5.64 13.00
C ASP A 154 -31.54 -5.13 14.32
N LYS A 155 -31.07 -3.99 14.86
CA LYS A 155 -31.67 -3.37 16.04
C LYS A 155 -33.10 -2.89 15.78
N ILE A 156 -33.38 -2.32 14.61
CA ILE A 156 -34.73 -1.89 14.24
C ILE A 156 -35.63 -3.12 14.04
N LEU A 157 -35.16 -4.17 13.38
CA LEU A 157 -35.92 -5.42 13.21
C LEU A 157 -36.33 -6.05 14.54
N LEU A 158 -35.49 -5.93 15.58
CA LEU A 158 -35.85 -6.38 16.94
C LEU A 158 -37.01 -5.59 17.54
N LEU A 159 -37.20 -4.33 17.15
CA LEU A 159 -38.31 -3.47 17.59
C LEU A 159 -39.58 -3.66 16.75
N TYR A 160 -39.44 -4.15 15.52
CA TYR A 160 -40.52 -4.46 14.59
C TYR A 160 -40.51 -5.97 14.28
N PRO A 161 -40.84 -6.83 15.26
CA PRO A 161 -40.92 -8.25 15.01
C PRO A 161 -41.91 -8.48 13.85
N PRO A 162 -41.61 -9.40 12.92
CA PRO A 162 -42.49 -9.67 11.80
C PRO A 162 -43.88 -9.97 12.36
N SER A 163 -44.89 -9.26 11.85
CA SER A 163 -46.28 -9.54 12.18
C SER A 163 -46.47 -11.04 12.06
N PRO A 164 -47.02 -11.73 13.08
CA PRO A 164 -47.31 -13.15 12.94
C PRO A 164 -48.07 -13.32 11.63
N PRO A 165 -47.69 -14.29 10.78
CA PRO A 165 -48.32 -14.47 9.50
C PRO A 165 -49.84 -14.48 9.74
N PRO A 166 -50.62 -13.73 8.94
CA PRO A 166 -52.07 -13.72 9.10
C PRO A 166 -52.52 -15.18 9.21
N ILE A 167 -53.25 -15.50 10.28
CA ILE A 167 -53.72 -16.85 10.56
C ILE A 167 -54.27 -17.37 9.24
N PRO A 168 -53.64 -18.40 8.63
CA PRO A 168 -54.04 -18.82 7.31
C PRO A 168 -55.54 -19.14 7.38
N PRO A 169 -56.35 -18.66 6.43
CA PRO A 169 -57.72 -19.15 6.29
C PRO A 169 -57.64 -20.67 6.36
N GLN A 170 -58.47 -21.30 7.18
CA GLN A 170 -58.52 -22.75 7.32
C GLN A 170 -58.97 -23.34 5.98
N THR A 171 -58.01 -23.51 5.09
CA THR A 171 -58.19 -24.09 3.77
C THR A 171 -57.40 -25.40 3.75
N PRO A 172 -58.01 -26.52 3.32
CA PRO A 172 -57.33 -27.80 3.26
C PRO A 172 -56.04 -27.73 2.41
N LEU A 173 -55.02 -28.43 2.91
CA LEU A 173 -53.71 -28.68 2.27
C LEU A 173 -53.86 -29.03 0.78
N PRO A 174 -52.94 -28.56 -0.10
CA PRO A 174 -51.64 -29.19 -0.19
C PRO A 174 -50.45 -28.21 -0.18
N VAL A 175 -49.48 -28.53 0.67
CA VAL A 175 -48.20 -27.86 0.84
C VAL A 175 -47.25 -28.26 -0.29
N SER A 176 -46.72 -27.27 -1.00
CA SER A 176 -45.43 -27.40 -1.69
C SER A 176 -44.37 -26.64 -0.89
N PRO A 177 -43.28 -27.29 -0.45
CA PRO A 177 -42.30 -26.66 0.44
C PRO A 177 -41.43 -25.65 -0.31
N LYS A 178 -41.41 -24.41 0.19
CA LYS A 178 -40.43 -23.38 -0.20
C LYS A 178 -39.04 -23.83 0.26
N LYS A 179 -38.18 -24.14 -0.70
CA LYS A 179 -36.79 -24.55 -0.49
C LYS A 179 -35.95 -23.39 0.06
N GLU A 180 -35.48 -23.53 1.29
CA GLU A 180 -34.32 -22.81 1.80
C GLU A 180 -33.10 -23.09 0.91
N LYS A 181 -32.41 -22.02 0.50
CA LYS A 181 -31.18 -22.09 -0.30
C LYS A 181 -30.01 -22.53 0.59
N ILE A 182 -29.95 -23.81 0.89
CA ILE A 182 -28.72 -24.48 1.34
C ILE A 182 -27.70 -24.35 0.20
N LYS A 183 -26.48 -23.86 0.49
CA LYS A 183 -25.37 -23.89 -0.48
C LYS A 183 -25.12 -25.35 -0.86
N LYS A 184 -25.59 -25.74 -2.04
CA LYS A 184 -25.43 -27.11 -2.56
C LYS A 184 -23.94 -27.43 -2.60
N ILE A 185 -23.55 -28.44 -1.83
CA ILE A 185 -22.27 -29.13 -2.00
C ILE A 185 -22.30 -29.71 -3.43
N PRO A 186 -21.29 -29.44 -4.27
CA PRO A 186 -21.27 -29.93 -5.64
C PRO A 186 -21.47 -31.45 -5.66
N THR A 187 -22.43 -31.92 -6.44
CA THR A 187 -22.65 -33.36 -6.59
C THR A 187 -21.44 -34.00 -7.27
N THR A 188 -21.19 -35.29 -7.02
CA THR A 188 -20.09 -36.05 -7.65
C THR A 188 -20.09 -35.90 -9.17
N GLN A 189 -21.28 -35.81 -9.78
CA GLN A 189 -21.47 -35.58 -11.21
C GLN A 189 -21.09 -34.15 -11.65
N GLU A 190 -21.29 -33.13 -10.82
CA GLU A 190 -20.81 -31.77 -11.09
C GLU A 190 -19.29 -31.67 -11.01
N ILE A 191 -18.68 -32.41 -10.07
CA ILE A 191 -17.22 -32.52 -9.95
C ILE A 191 -16.64 -33.23 -11.18
N GLU A 192 -17.30 -34.30 -11.65
CA GLU A 192 -16.91 -35.02 -12.85
C GLU A 192 -17.08 -34.17 -14.12
N ASN A 193 -18.18 -33.41 -14.23
CA ASN A 193 -18.38 -32.43 -15.29
C ASN A 193 -17.31 -31.33 -15.28
N GLN A 194 -16.86 -30.87 -14.12
CA GLN A 194 -15.75 -29.91 -14.02
C GLN A 194 -14.40 -30.51 -14.45
N LYS A 195 -14.14 -31.79 -14.11
CA LYS A 195 -12.95 -32.52 -14.58
C LYS A 195 -12.98 -32.70 -16.10
N ASN A 196 -14.12 -33.08 -16.66
CA ASN A 196 -14.30 -33.23 -18.11
C ASN A 196 -14.12 -31.89 -18.83
N ARG A 197 -14.65 -30.79 -18.26
CA ARG A 197 -14.48 -29.45 -18.83
C ARG A 197 -13.02 -28.99 -18.88
N LYS A 198 -12.21 -29.35 -17.88
CA LYS A 198 -10.76 -29.06 -17.91
C LYS A 198 -10.05 -29.87 -19.00
N LYS A 199 -10.44 -31.14 -19.19
CA LYS A 199 -9.92 -32.00 -20.25
C LYS A 199 -10.31 -31.47 -21.64
N ASP A 200 -11.55 -31.04 -21.82
CA ASP A 200 -12.03 -30.46 -23.08
C ASP A 200 -11.29 -29.16 -23.43
N ILE A 201 -11.06 -28.29 -22.44
CA ILE A 201 -10.28 -27.06 -22.64
C ILE A 201 -8.85 -27.39 -23.05
N ASN A 202 -8.20 -28.35 -22.38
CA ASN A 202 -6.85 -28.78 -22.75
C ASN A 202 -6.81 -29.35 -24.17
N ASN A 203 -7.76 -30.21 -24.53
CA ASN A 203 -7.86 -30.77 -25.88
C ASN A 203 -8.05 -29.67 -26.94
N ILE A 204 -8.87 -28.65 -26.67
CA ILE A 204 -9.06 -27.50 -27.57
C ILE A 204 -7.76 -26.70 -27.71
N CYS A 205 -7.04 -26.49 -26.61
CA CYS A 205 -5.74 -25.81 -26.64
C CYS A 205 -4.71 -26.60 -27.44
N GLU A 206 -4.61 -27.92 -27.24
CA GLU A 206 -3.71 -28.81 -27.99
C GLU A 206 -4.06 -28.83 -29.49
N LEU A 207 -5.34 -28.96 -29.85
CA LEU A 207 -5.80 -28.95 -31.25
C LEU A 207 -5.49 -27.65 -31.98
N ASN A 208 -5.34 -26.54 -31.27
CA ASN A 208 -5.10 -25.20 -31.85
C ASN A 208 -3.67 -24.70 -31.66
N ASP A 209 -2.78 -25.54 -31.11
CA ASP A 209 -1.39 -25.24 -30.79
C ASP A 209 -1.24 -24.03 -29.84
N ILE A 210 -2.15 -23.94 -28.86
CA ILE A 210 -2.19 -22.88 -27.85
C ILE A 210 -1.43 -23.36 -26.61
N LEU A 211 -0.25 -22.81 -26.37
CA LEU A 211 0.52 -23.03 -25.14
C LEU A 211 -0.25 -22.48 -23.93
N LEU A 212 -0.54 -23.34 -22.95
CA LEU A 212 -1.27 -22.99 -21.72
C LEU A 212 -0.57 -21.89 -20.88
N SER A 213 0.75 -21.74 -21.01
CA SER A 213 1.51 -20.63 -20.39
C SER A 213 1.06 -19.26 -20.91
N ASP A 214 0.57 -19.21 -22.15
CA ASP A 214 0.10 -17.98 -22.80
C ASP A 214 -1.40 -17.76 -22.58
N ALA A 215 -2.08 -18.65 -21.84
CA ALA A 215 -3.52 -18.61 -21.65
C ALA A 215 -4.02 -17.30 -21.02
N VAL A 216 -3.19 -16.64 -20.19
CA VAL A 216 -3.49 -15.32 -19.64
C VAL A 216 -3.52 -14.26 -20.76
N LEU A 217 -2.52 -14.26 -21.63
CA LEU A 217 -2.42 -13.34 -22.77
C LEU A 217 -3.54 -13.56 -23.79
N TYR A 218 -3.89 -14.83 -24.03
CA TYR A 218 -5.06 -15.21 -24.84
C TYR A 218 -6.36 -14.76 -24.19
N SER A 219 -6.55 -14.96 -22.88
CA SER A 219 -7.76 -14.53 -22.16
C SER A 219 -7.93 -13.02 -22.18
N GLU A 220 -6.85 -12.26 -21.98
CA GLU A 220 -6.86 -10.80 -22.04
C GLU A 220 -7.18 -10.29 -23.45
N THR A 221 -6.52 -10.85 -24.47
CA THR A 221 -6.76 -10.50 -25.88
C THR A 221 -8.18 -10.91 -26.33
N TYR A 222 -8.65 -12.08 -25.91
CA TYR A 222 -10.02 -12.57 -26.14
C TYR A 222 -11.06 -11.65 -25.47
N ASN A 223 -10.87 -11.28 -24.20
CA ASN A 223 -11.78 -10.40 -23.47
C ASN A 223 -11.80 -8.98 -24.04
N LYS A 224 -10.67 -8.50 -24.59
CA LYS A 224 -10.55 -7.22 -25.30
C LYS A 224 -11.33 -7.25 -26.62
N ASN A 225 -11.24 -8.34 -27.38
CA ASN A 225 -11.84 -8.46 -28.71
C ASN A 225 -13.31 -8.91 -28.71
N ILE A 226 -13.80 -9.57 -27.66
CA ILE A 226 -15.16 -10.16 -27.58
C ILE A 226 -16.11 -9.36 -26.67
N LYS A 227 -15.77 -8.11 -26.34
CA LYS A 227 -16.67 -7.24 -25.55
C LYS A 227 -17.96 -6.83 -26.28
N ILE A 228 -18.18 -7.24 -27.54
CA ILE A 228 -19.35 -6.84 -28.32
C ILE A 228 -19.85 -8.04 -29.14
N SER A 229 -20.83 -8.78 -28.61
CA SER A 229 -21.98 -9.34 -29.34
C SER A 229 -22.69 -10.41 -28.52
N SER A 230 -24.01 -10.50 -28.71
CA SER A 230 -24.91 -11.38 -27.97
C SER A 230 -24.55 -12.87 -28.12
N LYS A 231 -25.07 -13.71 -27.22
CA LYS A 231 -24.67 -15.12 -27.03
C LYS A 231 -24.84 -16.05 -28.26
N LEU A 232 -25.46 -15.61 -29.36
CA LEU A 232 -25.90 -16.48 -30.46
C LEU A 232 -25.02 -16.45 -31.73
N GLN A 233 -24.00 -15.58 -31.84
CA GLN A 233 -23.11 -15.53 -33.01
C GLN A 233 -21.64 -15.85 -32.70
N LYS A 234 -21.35 -16.37 -31.49
CA LYS A 234 -19.99 -16.45 -30.95
C LYS A 234 -19.04 -17.37 -31.70
N LYS A 235 -19.49 -18.53 -32.22
CA LYS A 235 -18.57 -19.53 -32.77
C LYS A 235 -17.88 -19.05 -34.05
N HIS A 236 -18.66 -18.65 -35.07
CA HIS A 236 -18.11 -18.16 -36.34
C HIS A 236 -17.38 -16.82 -36.22
N PHE A 237 -17.78 -15.96 -35.27
CA PHE A 237 -17.06 -14.72 -34.99
C PHE A 237 -15.69 -14.97 -34.31
N ILE A 238 -15.62 -15.95 -33.40
CA ILE A 238 -14.35 -16.35 -32.77
C ILE A 238 -13.42 -16.96 -33.81
N GLU A 239 -13.93 -17.86 -34.65
CA GLU A 239 -13.17 -18.49 -35.73
C GLU A 239 -12.63 -17.44 -36.73
N SER A 240 -13.42 -16.43 -37.09
CA SER A 240 -12.99 -15.37 -38.02
C SER A 240 -11.96 -14.42 -37.42
N LYS A 241 -11.99 -14.19 -36.10
CA LYS A 241 -11.03 -13.32 -35.39
C LYS A 241 -9.78 -14.03 -34.89
N LEU A 242 -9.75 -15.35 -34.94
CA LEU A 242 -8.62 -16.15 -34.46
C LEU A 242 -7.28 -15.81 -35.16
N PRO A 243 -7.23 -15.59 -36.50
CA PRO A 243 -5.99 -15.20 -37.18
C PRO A 243 -5.46 -13.84 -36.73
N GLU A 244 -6.35 -12.85 -36.56
CA GLU A 244 -5.99 -11.52 -36.06
C GLU A 244 -5.44 -11.61 -34.63
N ILE A 245 -6.07 -12.39 -33.76
CA ILE A 245 -5.62 -12.63 -32.38
C ILE A 245 -4.24 -13.31 -32.37
N LYS A 246 -4.03 -14.33 -33.22
CA LYS A 246 -2.73 -15.00 -33.35
C LYS A 246 -1.64 -14.02 -33.79
N LYS A 247 -1.94 -13.13 -34.74
CA LYS A 247 -1.03 -12.09 -35.20
C LYS A 247 -0.68 -11.09 -34.09
N GLU A 248 -1.67 -10.56 -33.36
CA GLU A 248 -1.45 -9.62 -32.23
C GLU A 248 -0.59 -10.25 -31.13
N ILE A 249 -0.75 -11.55 -30.87
CA ILE A 249 0.08 -12.27 -29.89
C ILE A 249 1.53 -12.39 -30.35
N VAL A 250 1.78 -12.72 -31.62
CA VAL A 250 3.15 -12.80 -32.17
C VAL A 250 3.83 -11.43 -32.10
N GLU A 251 3.12 -10.36 -32.49
CA GLU A 251 3.63 -8.99 -32.43
C GLU A 251 3.96 -8.57 -30.99
N LYS A 252 3.09 -8.87 -30.02
CA LYS A 252 3.36 -8.60 -28.60
C LYS A 252 4.52 -9.40 -28.05
N LYS A 253 4.68 -10.68 -28.44
CA LYS A 253 5.83 -11.49 -28.03
C LYS A 253 7.13 -10.88 -28.51
N GLU A 254 7.17 -10.40 -29.75
CA GLU A 254 8.36 -9.74 -30.29
C GLU A 254 8.61 -8.39 -29.61
N GLU A 255 7.57 -7.61 -29.29
CA GLU A 255 7.71 -6.37 -28.51
C GLU A 255 8.31 -6.63 -27.12
N ILE A 256 7.83 -7.66 -26.42
CA ILE A 256 8.36 -8.07 -25.11
C ILE A 256 9.83 -8.47 -25.24
N ARG A 257 10.17 -9.30 -26.23
CA ARG A 257 11.55 -9.73 -26.49
C ARG A 257 12.48 -8.54 -26.75
N LEU A 258 12.08 -7.59 -27.60
CA LEU A 258 12.87 -6.38 -27.87
C LEU A 258 13.04 -5.51 -26.62
N ARG A 259 12.01 -5.44 -25.76
CA ARG A 259 12.08 -4.72 -24.48
C ARG A 259 13.07 -5.38 -23.52
N GLU A 260 13.09 -6.71 -23.44
CA GLU A 260 14.03 -7.47 -22.62
C GLU A 260 15.48 -7.28 -23.10
N ILE A 261 15.71 -7.34 -24.41
CA ILE A 261 17.03 -7.05 -25.00
C ILE A 261 17.50 -5.65 -24.59
N LYS A 262 16.63 -4.63 -24.72
CA LYS A 262 16.96 -3.25 -24.36
C LYS A 262 17.29 -3.09 -22.86
N ILE A 263 16.59 -3.80 -21.99
CA ILE A 263 16.85 -3.79 -20.55
C ILE A 263 18.23 -4.41 -20.26
N GLU A 264 18.57 -5.51 -20.92
CA GLU A 264 19.86 -6.17 -20.73
C GLU A 264 21.03 -5.34 -21.31
N GLU A 265 20.84 -4.69 -22.46
CA GLU A 265 21.82 -3.73 -23.00
C GLU A 265 22.08 -2.57 -22.02
N GLN A 266 21.03 -1.99 -21.43
CA GLN A 266 21.18 -0.96 -20.40
C GLN A 266 21.91 -1.47 -19.16
N ARG A 267 21.65 -2.72 -18.76
CA ARG A 267 22.33 -3.35 -17.62
C ARG A 267 23.82 -3.53 -17.91
N LEU A 268 24.19 -4.02 -19.09
CA LEU A 268 25.58 -4.19 -19.50
C LEU A 268 26.30 -2.84 -19.58
N GLU A 269 25.65 -1.79 -20.08
CA GLU A 269 26.22 -0.44 -20.12
C GLU A 269 26.50 0.10 -18.72
N ASN A 270 25.57 -0.09 -17.77
CA ASN A 270 25.79 0.30 -16.38
C ASN A 270 26.97 -0.46 -15.72
N ILE A 271 27.18 -1.72 -16.08
CA ILE A 271 28.33 -2.50 -15.62
C ILE A 271 29.63 -1.88 -16.18
N ARG A 272 29.69 -1.57 -17.48
CA ARG A 272 30.86 -0.94 -18.11
C ARG A 272 31.20 0.40 -17.47
N LEU A 273 30.21 1.26 -17.25
CA LEU A 273 30.40 2.56 -16.57
C LEU A 273 30.92 2.38 -15.14
N THR A 274 30.48 1.34 -14.43
CA THR A 274 30.94 1.03 -13.08
C THR A 274 32.40 0.55 -13.09
N GLU A 275 32.78 -0.28 -14.06
CA GLU A 275 34.15 -0.75 -14.25
C GLU A 275 35.10 0.43 -14.57
N GLU A 276 34.72 1.31 -15.51
CA GLU A 276 35.48 2.51 -15.83
C GLU A 276 35.66 3.44 -14.61
N PHE A 277 34.59 3.62 -13.83
CA PHE A 277 34.65 4.42 -12.60
C PHE A 277 35.62 3.82 -11.58
N ASN A 278 35.58 2.51 -11.39
CA ASN A 278 36.48 1.80 -10.48
C ASN A 278 37.94 1.88 -10.96
N GLU A 279 38.19 1.81 -12.26
CA GLU A 279 39.52 1.99 -12.84
C GLU A 279 40.06 3.41 -12.59
N ARG A 280 39.23 4.44 -12.77
CA ARG A 280 39.61 5.83 -12.44
C ARG A 280 39.96 6.00 -10.97
N ILE A 281 39.18 5.39 -10.06
CA ILE A 281 39.48 5.39 -8.63
C ILE A 281 40.82 4.72 -8.36
N LYS A 282 41.11 3.60 -9.03
CA LYS A 282 42.38 2.87 -8.87
C LYS A 282 43.56 3.73 -9.32
N ILE A 283 43.48 4.33 -10.51
CA ILE A 283 44.51 5.25 -11.05
C ILE A 283 44.73 6.43 -10.09
N GLN A 284 43.65 7.03 -9.57
CA GLN A 284 43.75 8.15 -8.62
C GLN A 284 44.46 7.74 -7.32
N LYS A 285 44.20 6.53 -6.81
CA LYS A 285 44.89 5.97 -5.63
C LYS A 285 46.38 5.75 -5.90
N GLU A 286 46.73 5.21 -7.07
CA GLU A 286 48.13 4.97 -7.46
C GLU A 286 48.90 6.30 -7.58
N LEU A 287 48.32 7.31 -8.23
CA LEU A 287 48.90 8.67 -8.31
C LEU A 287 49.10 9.29 -6.92
N TYR A 288 48.13 9.12 -6.02
CA TYR A 288 48.24 9.59 -4.64
C TYR A 288 49.40 8.91 -3.88
N LEU A 289 49.59 7.60 -4.08
CA LEU A 289 50.68 6.85 -3.47
C LEU A 289 52.05 7.31 -3.99
N MET A 290 52.20 7.50 -5.30
CA MET A 290 53.43 8.02 -5.92
C MET A 290 53.81 9.40 -5.36
N THR A 291 52.86 10.33 -5.32
CA THR A 291 53.12 11.69 -4.80
C THR A 291 53.47 11.70 -3.31
N LYS A 292 52.94 10.75 -2.53
CA LYS A 292 53.29 10.57 -1.11
C LYS A 292 54.72 10.05 -0.94
N GLU A 293 55.17 9.13 -1.79
CA GLU A 293 56.54 8.64 -1.78
C GLU A 293 57.56 9.72 -2.17
N ASP A 294 57.27 10.52 -3.19
CA ASP A 294 58.14 11.64 -3.59
C ASP A 294 58.25 12.70 -2.49
N LYS A 295 57.14 13.00 -1.79
CA LYS A 295 57.16 13.85 -0.59
C LYS A 295 58.03 13.24 0.52
N ARG A 296 57.92 11.94 0.78
CA ARG A 296 58.77 11.23 1.77
C ARG A 296 60.26 11.28 1.40
N LYS A 297 60.60 11.06 0.12
CA LYS A 297 61.99 11.15 -0.38
C LYS A 297 62.55 12.58 -0.27
N LYS A 298 61.76 13.60 -0.61
CA LYS A 298 62.14 15.01 -0.40
C LYS A 298 62.41 15.34 1.07
N ILE A 299 61.52 14.92 1.98
CA ILE A 299 61.71 15.13 3.42
C ILE A 299 62.97 14.41 3.92
N ALA A 300 63.21 13.16 3.49
CA ALA A 300 64.39 12.40 3.87
C ALA A 300 65.70 13.04 3.37
N ASN A 301 65.72 13.59 2.15
CA ASN A 301 66.89 14.31 1.62
C ASN A 301 67.14 15.63 2.36
N VAL A 302 66.10 16.37 2.72
CA VAL A 302 66.22 17.58 3.55
C VAL A 302 66.80 17.25 4.94
N MET A 303 66.44 16.10 5.51
CA MET A 303 67.00 15.65 6.80
C MET A 303 68.45 15.14 6.71
N ARG A 304 68.89 14.60 5.57
CA ARG A 304 70.31 14.17 5.40
C ARG A 304 71.27 15.32 5.12
N ASN A 305 70.82 16.37 4.44
CA ASN A 305 71.71 17.45 3.98
C ASN A 305 71.78 18.65 4.92
N ASN A 306 71.14 18.58 6.10
CA ASN A 306 71.21 19.66 7.09
C ASN A 306 71.88 19.19 8.39
N PRO A 307 73.23 19.16 8.46
CA PRO A 307 73.97 18.74 9.65
C PRO A 307 73.80 19.69 10.85
N ASN A 308 73.12 20.83 10.68
CA ASN A 308 72.83 21.80 11.74
C ASN A 308 71.38 21.77 12.24
N ASN A 309 70.54 20.81 11.85
CA ASN A 309 69.26 20.60 12.52
C ASN A 309 69.46 19.84 13.83
N GLN A 310 70.13 20.51 14.76
CA GLN A 310 70.00 20.27 16.19
C GLN A 310 68.53 20.24 16.54
N ILE A 311 68.07 19.07 16.99
CA ILE A 311 67.08 18.87 18.04
C ILE A 311 66.01 19.97 18.03
N VAL A 312 65.05 19.88 17.09
CA VAL A 312 63.74 20.48 17.32
C VAL A 312 63.17 19.72 18.51
N SER A 313 63.44 20.25 19.70
CA SER A 313 62.83 19.79 20.94
C SER A 313 61.34 19.72 20.68
N ASN A 314 60.79 18.51 20.68
CA ASN A 314 59.36 18.32 20.71
C ASN A 314 58.88 19.08 21.95
N LYS A 315 58.30 20.28 21.77
CA LYS A 315 57.72 21.05 22.86
C LYS A 315 56.63 20.18 23.46
N ILE A 316 56.99 19.54 24.57
CA ILE A 316 56.08 18.70 25.32
C ILE A 316 55.18 19.66 26.10
N ASN A 317 53.89 19.67 25.75
CA ASN A 317 52.94 20.60 26.33
C ASN A 317 52.14 19.90 27.43
N LYS A 318 51.87 20.61 28.52
CA LYS A 318 50.91 20.19 29.55
C LYS A 318 49.55 20.78 29.25
N CYS A 319 48.50 20.09 29.67
CA CYS A 319 47.16 20.65 29.62
C CYS A 319 46.96 21.59 30.80
N GLU A 320 46.63 22.85 30.51
CA GLU A 320 46.46 23.90 31.53
C GLU A 320 45.16 23.74 32.34
N LEU A 321 44.20 23.00 31.80
CA LEU A 321 42.88 22.79 32.40
C LEU A 321 42.84 21.61 33.38
N CYS A 322 43.91 20.82 33.41
CA CYS A 322 43.98 19.60 34.19
C CYS A 322 45.30 19.57 34.98
N SER A 323 45.21 19.43 36.30
CA SER A 323 46.38 19.44 37.20
C SER A 323 47.27 18.19 37.07
N ASN A 324 47.06 17.36 36.04
CA ASN A 324 47.83 16.15 35.82
C ASN A 324 49.17 16.48 35.16
N ASN A 325 50.25 15.95 35.71
CA ASN A 325 51.62 16.09 35.19
C ASN A 325 51.87 15.33 33.86
N ARG A 326 50.80 14.96 33.15
CA ARG A 326 50.88 14.22 31.89
C ARG A 326 51.30 15.16 30.78
N LEU A 327 52.22 14.65 29.97
CA LEU A 327 52.93 15.36 28.93
C LEU A 327 52.40 14.93 27.56
N PHE A 328 52.03 15.88 26.70
CA PHE A 328 51.41 15.62 25.41
C PHE A 328 52.24 16.19 24.25
N CYS A 329 52.24 15.50 23.11
CA CYS A 329 52.59 16.12 21.84
C CYS A 329 51.47 17.08 21.40
N ILE A 330 51.75 17.98 20.45
CA ILE A 330 50.79 19.03 20.02
C ILE A 330 49.43 18.44 19.64
N GLN A 331 49.41 17.38 18.81
CA GLN A 331 48.17 16.73 18.39
C GLN A 331 47.44 16.07 19.57
N GLY A 332 48.18 15.35 20.42
CA GLY A 332 47.62 14.68 21.58
C GLY A 332 47.04 15.64 22.62
N LEU A 333 47.57 16.86 22.73
CA LEU A 333 47.00 17.90 23.59
C LEU A 333 45.65 18.38 23.05
N TYR A 334 45.53 18.51 21.72
CA TYR A 334 44.29 18.94 21.07
C TYR A 334 43.20 17.89 21.24
N ASP A 335 43.51 16.62 20.97
CA ASP A 335 42.58 15.50 21.18
C ASP A 335 42.18 15.39 22.66
N HIS A 336 43.13 15.56 23.59
CA HIS A 336 42.82 15.57 25.02
C HIS A 336 41.90 16.73 25.43
N LYS A 337 42.11 17.95 24.93
CA LYS A 337 41.23 19.10 25.20
C LYS A 337 39.82 18.88 24.65
N ARG A 338 39.69 18.29 23.47
CA ARG A 338 38.40 17.93 22.89
C ARG A 338 37.70 16.87 23.71
N ASP A 339 38.37 15.77 24.01
CA ASP A 339 37.72 14.58 24.57
C ASP A 339 37.49 14.70 26.09
N ALA A 340 38.42 15.31 26.84
CA ALA A 340 38.33 15.44 28.29
C ALA A 340 37.71 16.77 28.76
N HIS A 341 37.78 17.83 27.96
CA HIS A 341 37.27 19.15 28.32
C HIS A 341 36.16 19.67 27.40
N GLY A 342 35.82 18.96 26.31
CA GLY A 342 34.77 19.38 25.38
C GLY A 342 35.10 20.64 24.57
N ILE A 343 36.38 21.02 24.51
CA ILE A 343 36.83 22.24 23.81
C ILE A 343 37.23 21.85 22.39
N VAL A 344 36.47 22.37 21.42
CA VAL A 344 36.70 22.19 19.98
C VAL A 344 37.62 23.28 19.45
#